data_AF-A0A955NYI4-F1
#
_entry.id   AF-A0A955NYI4-F1
#
_cell.length_a   1.000
_cell.length_b   1.000
_cell.length_c   1.000
_cell.angle_alpha   90.00
_cell.angle_beta   90.00
_cell.angle_gamma   90.00
#
_symmetry.space_group_name_H-M   'P 1'
#
loop_
_entity.id
_entity.type
_entity.pdbx_description
1 polymer ?
#
loop_
_entity_poly.entity_id
_entity_poly.type
_entity_poly.pdbx_seq_one_letter_code
_entity_poly.pdbx_strand_id
1 'polypeptide(L)' 'MKILRFMTTGNRPMYGVWEEDAVRVIAGDPFGIWGISDTRFRLEQITLILPPVDPPNIVGVGINF' A
#
# COMPACT_ATOMS: atom_id res chain seq x y z
N MET A 1 10.92 3.18 5.61
CA MET A 1 9.92 3.26 4.52
C MET A 1 8.75 2.35 4.86
N LYS A 2 7.52 2.84 4.83
CA LYS A 2 6.30 2.03 5.04
C LYS A 2 5.50 2.05 3.75
N ILE A 3 5.26 0.88 3.16
CA ILE A 3 4.37 0.73 2.00
C ILE A 3 2.99 0.33 2.52
N LEU A 4 1.95 0.92 1.96
CA LEU A 4 0.58 0.57 2.24
C LEU A 4 -0.18 0.30 0.95
N ARG A 5 -1.23 -0.51 1.09
CA ARG A 5 -2.24 -0.71 0.07
C ARG A 5 -3.51 -0.01 0.53
N PHE A 6 -4.12 0.80 -0.32
CA PHE A 6 -5.27 1.63 0.06
C PHE A 6 -6.22 1.86 -1.11
N MET A 7 -7.41 2.36 -0.79
CA MET A 7 -8.40 2.83 -1.75
C MET A 7 -8.83 4.26 -1.42
N THR A 8 -9.10 5.03 -2.47
CA THR A 8 -9.80 6.31 -2.39
C THR A 8 -11.15 6.19 -3.08
N THR A 9 -12.05 7.13 -2.85
CA THR A 9 -13.39 7.13 -3.46
C THR A 9 -13.28 7.01 -4.98
N GLY A 10 -13.93 5.99 -5.56
CA GLY A 10 -13.99 5.77 -7.01
C GLY A 10 -12.76 5.10 -7.64
N ASN A 11 -11.70 4.81 -6.88
CA ASN A 11 -10.48 4.19 -7.41
C ASN A 11 -10.34 2.73 -6.99
N ARG A 12 -9.57 1.97 -7.79
CA ARG A 12 -9.15 0.60 -7.44
C ARG A 12 -8.09 0.62 -6.33
N PRO A 13 -7.81 -0.53 -5.68
CA PRO A 13 -6.68 -0.64 -4.76
C PRO A 13 -5.37 -0.18 -5.39
N MET A 14 -4.66 0.70 -4.69
CA MET A 14 -3.35 1.23 -5.09
C MET A 14 -2.34 0.98 -3.99
N TYR A 15 -1.07 1.00 -4.36
CA TYR A 15 0.04 1.02 -3.41
C TYR A 15 0.57 2.44 -3.25
N GLY A 16 1.11 2.73 -2.07
CA GLY A 16 1.78 4.00 -1.83
C GLY A 16 2.75 3.93 -0.65
N VAL A 17 3.63 4.91 -0.58
CA VAL A 17 4.55 5.11 0.53
C VAL A 17 3.90 6.06 1.53
N TRP A 18 3.83 5.63 2.80
CA TRP A 18 3.37 6.49 3.89
C TRP A 18 4.42 7.55 4.20
N GLU A 19 4.00 8.81 4.17
CA GLU A 19 4.79 9.98 4.56
C GLU A 19 3.96 10.79 5.54
N GLU A 20 4.30 10.76 6.84
CA GLU A 20 3.65 11.54 7.92
C GLU A 20 2.13 11.77 7.79
N ASP A 21 1.70 12.78 7.03
CA ASP A 21 0.33 13.25 6.81
C ASP A 21 -0.31 12.82 5.47
N ALA A 22 0.37 11.99 4.68
CA ALA A 22 -0.06 11.63 3.34
C ALA A 22 0.52 10.30 2.86
N VAL A 23 0.07 9.92 1.66
CA VAL A 23 0.52 8.76 0.94
C VAL A 23 0.87 9.16 -0.49
N ARG A 24 2.11 8.89 -0.89
CA ARG A 24 2.54 9.04 -2.29
C ARG A 24 2.33 7.74 -3.04
N VAL A 25 1.60 7.80 -4.14
CA VAL A 25 1.24 6.63 -4.94
C VAL A 25 2.48 6.02 -5.57
N ILE A 26 2.57 4.70 -5.51
CA ILE A 26 3.56 3.91 -6.23
C ILE A 26 3.04 3.69 -7.66
N ALA A 27 3.83 4.07 -8.66
CA ALA A 27 3.61 3.72 -10.04
C ALA A 27 4.27 2.36 -10.34
N GLY A 28 3.51 1.42 -10.89
CA GLY A 28 3.97 0.05 -11.14
C GLY A 28 3.59 -0.94 -10.04
N ASP A 29 4.37 -2.00 -9.89
CA ASP A 29 4.13 -3.08 -8.94
C ASP A 29 5.22 -3.08 -7.84
N PRO A 30 4.87 -2.93 -6.55
CA PRO A 30 5.86 -2.97 -5.47
C PRO A 30 6.66 -4.28 -5.38
N PHE A 31 6.19 -5.37 -6.00
CA PHE A 31 6.90 -6.66 -6.08
C PHE A 31 7.72 -6.82 -7.37
N GLY A 32 7.65 -5.86 -8.28
CA GLY A 32 8.36 -5.84 -9.55
C GLY A 32 9.07 -4.53 -9.78
N ILE A 33 8.88 -3.94 -10.97
CA ILE A 33 9.41 -2.62 -11.30
C ILE A 33 8.43 -1.56 -10.81
N TRP A 34 8.94 -0.62 -10.01
CA TRP A 34 8.14 0.48 -9.50
C TRP A 34 8.94 1.75 -9.27
N GLY A 35 8.22 2.86 -9.15
CA GLY A 35 8.74 4.15 -8.74
C GLY A 35 7.72 4.94 -7.93
N ILE A 36 8.17 5.97 -7.22
CA ILE A 36 7.28 6.87 -6.51
C ILE A 36 6.77 7.91 -7.51
N SER A 37 5.45 8.04 -7.61
CA SER A 37 4.83 9.06 -8.45
C SER A 37 4.69 10.40 -7.72
N ASP A 38 4.33 11.44 -8.47
CA ASP A 38 3.98 12.75 -7.91
C ASP A 38 2.55 12.80 -7.35
N THR A 39 1.75 11.76 -7.58
CA THR A 39 0.38 11.65 -7.06
C THR A 39 0.43 11.43 -5.56
N ARG A 40 -0.20 12.33 -4.80
CA ARG A 40 -0.26 12.31 -3.35
C ARG A 40 -1.70 12.39 -2.86
N PHE A 41 -2.05 11.57 -1.88
CA PHE A 41 -3.32 11.62 -1.17
C PHE A 41 -3.07 11.94 0.30
N ARG A 42 -3.75 12.94 0.85
CA ARG A 42 -3.79 13.13 2.30
C ARG A 42 -4.55 11.99 2.96
N LEU A 43 -4.28 11.74 4.23
CA LEU A 43 -4.89 10.62 4.95
C LEU A 43 -6.41 10.71 5.00
N GLU A 44 -6.99 11.92 5.02
CA GLU A 44 -8.45 12.11 5.02
C GLU A 44 -9.11 11.74 3.68
N GLN A 45 -8.33 11.66 2.61
CA GLN A 45 -8.80 11.25 1.28
C GLN A 45 -8.79 9.73 1.09
N ILE A 46 -8.16 9.00 2.01
CA ILE A 46 -8.11 7.54 2.00
C ILE A 46 -9.41 7.01 2.57
N THR A 47 -10.15 6.29 1.74
CA THR A 47 -11.43 5.70 2.13
C THR A 47 -11.22 4.41 2.93
N LEU A 48 -10.18 3.63 2.57
CA LEU A 48 -9.90 2.35 3.21
C LEU A 48 -8.41 2.01 3.14
N ILE A 49 -7.84 1.61 4.28
CA ILE A 49 -6.53 0.96 4.34
C ILE A 49 -6.75 -0.55 4.23
N LEU A 50 -6.05 -1.18 3.30
CA LEU A 50 -6.13 -2.61 3.02
C LEU A 50 -4.96 -3.36 3.67
N PRO A 51 -5.02 -4.69 3.78
CA PRO A 51 -3.84 -5.50 4.06
C PRO A 51 -2.70 -5.10 3.12
N PRO A 52 -1.45 -5.02 3.63
CA PRO A 52 -0.34 -4.44 2.88
C PRO A 52 0.00 -5.22 1.61
N VAL A 53 -0.44 -6.48 1.53
CA VAL A 53 -0.24 -7.38 0.39
C VAL A 53 -1.48 -8.27 0.25
N ASP A 54 -1.72 -8.80 -0.95
CA ASP A 54 -2.77 -9.80 -1.22
C ASP A 54 -2.06 -11.11 -1.63
N PRO A 55 -1.57 -11.89 -0.65
CA PRO A 55 -0.68 -13.00 -0.95
C PRO A 55 -1.50 -14.21 -1.44
N PRO A 56 -0.99 -14.99 -2.41
CA PRO A 56 -1.71 -16.17 -2.89
C PRO A 56 -1.79 -17.28 -1.82
N ASN A 57 -0.90 -17.26 -0.83
CA ASN A 57 -0.83 -18.23 0.26
C ASN A 57 -0.40 -17.56 1.56
N ILE A 58 -0.87 -18.07 2.69
CA ILE A 58 -0.42 -17.69 4.03
C ILE A 58 0.16 -18.94 4.70
N VAL A 59 1.42 -18.88 5.13
CA VAL A 59 2.13 -20.01 5.76
C VAL A 59 2.52 -19.62 7.18
N GLY A 60 2.29 -20.51 8.15
CA GLY A 60 2.64 -20.31 9.56
C GLY A 60 3.57 -21.41 10.08
N VAL A 61 4.50 -21.04 10.97
CA VAL A 61 5.41 -21.98 11.66
C VAL A 61 5.18 -21.87 13.16
N GLY A 62 4.90 -22.99 13.82
CA GLY A 62 4.72 -23.05 15.26
C GLY A 62 6.04 -23.22 16.01
N ILE A 63 6.09 -22.78 17.27
CA ILE A 63 7.25 -22.94 18.17
C ILE A 63 8.54 -22.34 17.56
N ASN A 64 8.46 -21.07 17.16
CA ASN A 64 9.57 -20.32 16.54
C ASN A 64 9.82 -19.00 17.29
N PHE A 65 10.05 -19.10 18.60
CA PHE A 65 10.36 -18.00 19.52
C PHE A 65 11.73 -18.23 20.14
#